data_AF-A0A5M5BRM1-F1
#
_entry.id   AF-A0A5M5BRM1-F1
#
_cell.length_a   1.000
_cell.length_b   1.000
_cell.length_c   1.000
_cell.angle_alpha   90.00
_cell.angle_beta   90.00
_cell.angle_gamma   90.00
#
_symmetry.space_group_name_H-M   'P 1'
#
loop_
_entity.id
_entity.type
_entity.pdbx_description
1 polymer ?
#
loop_
_entity_poly.entity_id
_entity_poly.type
_entity_poly.pdbx_seq_one_letter_code
_entity_poly.pdbx_strand_id
1 'polypeptide(L)'
;MNKQILSIFVFCAFSYSTQAQEVKGGISDSMMQQIKQSYANTPTDKAIRNAIGNNDIRKLALNQDNLKGMDTHFSIKVSSKGITDQKSSGRCWLFTGLNVMRAKAIAKHNLGSFEFSQTYPFFFDQLEKANLFLQGI
;
A
#
# COMPACT_ATOMS: atom_id res chain seq x y z
N MET A 1 2.82 61.39 -7.86
CA MET A 1 2.80 59.92 -7.77
C MET A 1 2.13 59.52 -6.46
N ASN A 2 0.99 58.82 -6.53
CA ASN A 2 0.07 58.64 -5.40
C ASN A 2 0.56 57.55 -4.44
N LYS A 3 0.81 57.91 -3.17
CA LYS A 3 1.38 57.01 -2.14
C LYS A 3 0.50 55.79 -1.83
N GLN A 4 -0.80 55.83 -2.16
CA GLN A 4 -1.74 54.72 -1.97
C GLN A 4 -1.52 53.56 -2.95
N ILE A 5 -1.02 53.83 -4.16
CA ILE A 5 -0.76 52.77 -5.15
C ILE A 5 0.53 52.00 -4.78
N LEU A 6 1.48 52.67 -4.13
CA LEU A 6 2.70 52.03 -3.63
C LEU A 6 2.40 51.05 -2.49
N SER A 7 1.44 51.36 -1.61
CA SER A 7 1.05 50.49 -0.49
C SER A 7 0.34 49.21 -0.91
N ILE A 8 -0.40 49.22 -2.02
CA ILE A 8 -1.11 48.04 -2.54
C ILE A 8 -0.13 47.03 -3.15
N PHE A 9 0.91 47.50 -3.85
CA PHE A 9 1.96 46.64 -4.37
C PHE A 9 2.83 46.00 -3.29
N VAL A 10 3.03 46.69 -2.15
CA VAL A 10 3.77 46.13 -1.00
C VAL A 10 2.94 45.05 -0.28
N PHE A 11 1.61 45.13 -0.29
CA PHE A 11 0.75 44.13 0.35
C PHE A 11 0.55 42.86 -0.50
N CYS A 12 0.51 42.97 -1.84
CA CYS A 12 0.41 41.81 -2.73
C CYS A 12 1.69 40.96 -2.76
N ALA A 13 2.85 41.51 -2.37
CA ALA A 13 4.10 40.76 -2.26
C ALA A 13 4.13 39.82 -1.04
N PHE A 14 3.26 40.02 -0.03
CA PHE A 14 3.16 39.16 1.15
C PHE A 14 2.27 37.92 0.94
N SER A 15 1.52 37.86 -0.17
CA SER A 15 0.58 36.77 -0.46
C SER A 15 1.13 35.69 -1.40
N TYR A 16 2.33 35.88 -1.95
CA TYR A 16 3.05 34.79 -2.60
C TYR A 16 3.69 33.93 -1.53
N SER A 17 2.90 32.94 -1.12
CA SER A 17 3.30 31.68 -0.51
C SER A 17 4.81 31.48 -0.59
N THR A 18 5.43 31.55 0.58
CA THR A 18 6.79 31.10 0.85
C THR A 18 7.03 29.78 0.12
N GLN A 19 7.69 29.84 -1.02
CA GLN A 19 8.32 28.68 -1.65
C GLN A 19 9.48 28.31 -0.73
N ALA A 20 9.17 27.60 0.36
CA ALA A 20 10.14 27.08 1.30
C ALA A 20 10.88 25.86 0.72
N GLN A 21 10.93 25.72 -0.60
CA GLN A 21 11.57 24.62 -1.29
C GLN A 21 12.94 25.11 -1.74
N GLU A 22 13.99 24.67 -1.05
CA GLU A 22 15.35 24.91 -1.53
C GLU A 22 15.54 24.25 -2.91
N VAL A 23 16.31 24.94 -3.77
CA VAL A 23 16.65 24.56 -5.16
C VAL A 23 17.28 23.15 -5.26
N LYS A 24 17.67 22.53 -4.13
CA LYS A 24 18.27 21.19 -4.03
C LYS A 24 17.33 20.06 -3.58
N GLY A 25 16.02 20.29 -3.42
CA GLY A 25 15.06 19.22 -3.10
C GLY A 25 15.19 18.62 -1.68
N GLY A 26 16.00 19.23 -0.82
CA GLY A 26 16.13 18.85 0.60
C GLY A 26 15.15 19.60 1.51
N ILE A 27 14.90 19.04 2.70
CA ILE A 27 14.16 19.73 3.76
C ILE A 27 15.12 20.74 4.41
N SER A 28 14.87 22.03 4.21
CA SER A 28 15.63 23.09 4.87
C SER A 28 15.26 23.23 6.35
N ASP A 29 16.13 23.88 7.12
CA ASP A 29 15.85 24.17 8.53
C ASP A 29 14.60 25.03 8.72
N SER A 30 14.36 25.98 7.82
CA SER A 30 13.14 26.82 7.85
C SER A 30 11.89 25.98 7.63
N MET A 31 11.91 25.05 6.66
CA MET A 31 10.81 24.12 6.43
C MET A 31 10.57 23.21 7.64
N MET A 32 11.64 22.70 8.27
CA MET A 32 11.54 21.87 9.48
C MET A 32 10.90 22.64 10.64
N GLN A 33 11.25 23.92 10.82
CA GLN A 33 10.63 24.77 11.84
C GLN A 33 9.14 25.00 11.56
N GLN A 34 8.76 25.23 10.30
CA GLN A 34 7.35 25.34 9.90
C GLN A 34 6.57 24.05 10.19
N ILE A 35 7.13 22.88 9.86
CA ILE A 35 6.51 21.59 10.16
C ILE A 35 6.31 21.43 11.67
N LYS A 36 7.31 21.73 12.49
CA LYS A 36 7.20 21.68 13.96
C LYS A 36 6.15 22.64 14.50
N GLN A 37 6.07 23.86 13.96
CA GLN A 37 5.07 24.86 14.36
C GLN A 37 3.64 24.46 13.99
N SER A 38 3.46 23.67 12.93
CA SER A 38 2.14 23.14 12.55
C SER A 38 1.60 22.11 13.56
N TYR A 39 2.45 21.52 14.40
CA TYR A 39 2.03 20.56 15.43
C TYR A 39 1.53 21.29 16.68
N ALA A 40 0.21 21.29 16.87
CA ALA A 40 -0.45 21.97 17.99
C ALA A 40 -0.13 21.39 19.38
N ASN A 41 0.37 20.15 19.45
CA ASN A 41 0.78 19.47 20.69
C ASN A 41 -0.33 19.45 21.77
N THR A 42 -1.58 19.26 21.34
CA THR A 42 -2.74 19.17 22.23
C THR A 42 -2.66 17.90 23.10
N PRO A 43 -3.43 17.80 24.20
CA PRO A 43 -3.53 16.55 24.96
C PRO A 43 -3.93 15.35 24.10
N THR A 44 -4.81 15.56 23.12
CA THR A 44 -5.22 14.55 22.13
C THR A 44 -4.04 14.11 21.26
N ASP A 45 -3.26 15.08 20.74
CA ASP A 45 -2.09 14.76 19.91
C ASP A 45 -1.02 13.99 20.70
N LYS A 46 -0.83 14.32 21.97
CA LYS A 46 0.07 13.59 22.88
C LYS A 46 -0.43 12.17 23.13
N ALA A 47 -1.72 12.00 23.37
CA ALA A 47 -2.33 10.68 23.56
C ALA A 47 -2.17 9.81 22.29
N ILE A 48 -2.46 10.36 21.11
CA ILE A 48 -2.27 9.67 19.82
C ILE A 48 -0.80 9.32 19.60
N ARG A 49 0.12 10.27 19.83
CA ARG A 49 1.57 10.02 19.70
C ARG A 49 2.05 8.91 20.62
N ASN A 50 1.62 8.90 21.89
CA ASN A 50 1.98 7.86 22.85
C ASN A 50 1.39 6.50 22.47
N ALA A 51 0.15 6.48 21.96
CA ALA A 51 -0.47 5.27 21.44
C ALA A 51 0.34 4.71 20.25
N ILE A 52 0.65 5.54 19.23
CA ILE A 52 1.42 5.14 18.06
C ILE A 52 2.82 4.63 18.45
N GLY A 53 3.49 5.30 19.38
CA GLY A 53 4.85 4.94 19.79
C GLY A 53 4.97 3.60 20.52
N ASN A 54 3.87 3.05 21.05
CA ASN A 54 3.87 1.83 21.86
C ASN A 54 3.04 0.68 21.28
N ASN A 55 2.32 0.88 20.17
CA ASN A 55 1.38 -0.10 19.63
C ASN A 55 1.54 -0.30 18.12
N ASP A 56 1.05 -1.45 17.62
CA ASP A 56 0.95 -1.72 16.19
C ASP A 56 -0.09 -0.76 15.55
N ILE A 57 0.34 -0.01 14.54
CA ILE A 57 -0.49 0.97 13.85
C ILE A 57 -1.76 0.36 13.24
N ARG A 58 -1.72 -0.90 12.78
CA ARG A 58 -2.90 -1.58 12.21
C ARG A 58 -3.97 -1.84 13.27
N LYS A 59 -3.56 -2.13 14.50
CA LYS A 59 -4.48 -2.32 15.63
C LYS A 59 -5.10 -1.00 16.05
N LEU A 60 -4.31 0.08 16.08
CA LEU A 60 -4.80 1.42 16.42
C LEU A 60 -5.76 1.99 15.38
N ALA A 61 -5.45 1.77 14.09
CA ALA A 61 -6.25 2.28 12.98
C ALA A 61 -7.51 1.43 12.69
N LEU A 62 -7.73 0.34 13.44
CA LEU A 62 -8.89 -0.52 13.26
C LEU A 62 -10.18 0.23 13.61
N ASN A 63 -11.01 0.48 12.60
CA ASN A 63 -12.34 1.03 12.79
C ASN A 63 -13.35 -0.11 13.01
N GLN A 64 -13.84 -0.25 14.24
CA GLN A 64 -14.78 -1.32 14.61
C GLN A 64 -16.16 -1.18 13.97
N ASP A 65 -16.59 0.04 13.61
CA ASP A 65 -17.86 0.24 12.93
C ASP A 65 -17.84 -0.30 11.50
N ASN A 66 -16.68 -0.26 10.85
CA ASN A 66 -16.48 -0.85 9.52
C ASN A 66 -16.47 -2.39 9.54
N LEU A 67 -16.29 -3.03 10.71
CA LEU A 67 -16.27 -4.50 10.81
C LEU A 67 -17.66 -5.12 10.64
N LYS A 68 -18.73 -4.35 10.83
CA LYS A 68 -20.12 -4.84 10.79
C LYS A 68 -20.60 -5.17 9.36
N GLY A 69 -19.85 -4.82 8.32
CA GLY A 69 -20.30 -4.85 6.92
C GLY A 69 -19.79 -6.00 6.04
N MET A 70 -19.04 -6.98 6.56
CA MET A 70 -18.49 -8.06 5.73
C MET A 70 -19.48 -9.22 5.57
N ASP A 71 -20.36 -9.13 4.57
CA ASP A 71 -21.19 -10.26 4.14
C ASP A 71 -20.39 -11.20 3.22
N THR A 72 -20.40 -12.50 3.53
CA THR A 72 -19.75 -13.56 2.73
C THR A 72 -20.77 -14.38 1.93
N HIS A 73 -22.03 -13.97 1.95
CA HIS A 73 -23.06 -14.47 1.06
C HIS A 73 -22.85 -13.89 -0.35
N PHE A 74 -22.81 -14.78 -1.33
CA PHE A 74 -22.72 -14.41 -2.74
C PHE A 74 -23.79 -15.19 -3.48
N SER A 75 -24.58 -14.50 -4.32
CA SER A 75 -25.64 -15.11 -5.13
C SER A 75 -25.07 -16.05 -6.20
N ILE A 76 -23.85 -15.79 -6.66
CA ILE A 76 -23.14 -16.59 -7.66
C ILE A 76 -21.80 -17.01 -7.07
N LYS A 77 -21.54 -18.32 -7.01
CA LYS A 77 -20.28 -18.90 -6.50
C LYS A 77 -19.72 -19.89 -7.50
N VAL A 78 -18.42 -19.78 -7.76
CA VAL A 78 -17.70 -20.79 -8.54
C VAL A 78 -17.38 -21.97 -7.62
N SER A 79 -17.76 -23.18 -8.04
CA SER A 79 -17.39 -24.41 -7.32
C SER A 79 -15.88 -24.61 -7.38
N SER A 80 -15.23 -24.59 -6.21
CA SER A 80 -13.82 -24.95 -6.04
C SER A 80 -13.65 -25.68 -4.71
N LYS A 81 -12.60 -26.48 -4.58
CA LYS A 81 -12.34 -27.29 -3.39
C LYS A 81 -10.89 -27.12 -2.93
N GLY A 82 -10.71 -27.07 -1.61
CA GLY A 82 -9.40 -27.01 -0.95
C GLY A 82 -8.75 -25.62 -0.98
N ILE A 83 -7.86 -25.38 -0.01
CA ILE A 83 -7.09 -24.13 0.13
C ILE A 83 -5.61 -24.49 -0.05
N THR A 84 -4.91 -23.72 -0.87
CA THR A 84 -3.47 -23.87 -1.12
C THR A 84 -2.67 -22.87 -0.28
N ASP A 85 -1.49 -23.23 0.19
CA ASP A 85 -0.61 -22.35 0.98
C ASP A 85 0.77 -22.19 0.32
N GLN A 86 1.12 -20.96 -0.08
CA GLN A 86 2.40 -20.67 -0.71
C GLN A 86 3.58 -20.60 0.28
N LYS A 87 3.29 -20.60 1.59
CA LYS A 87 4.27 -20.42 2.68
C LYS A 87 5.06 -19.11 2.51
N SER A 88 6.26 -19.04 3.05
CA SER A 88 7.16 -17.89 2.94
C SER A 88 7.81 -17.81 1.55
N SER A 89 7.02 -17.61 0.49
CA SER A 89 7.49 -17.46 -0.89
C SER A 89 6.71 -16.37 -1.65
N GLY A 90 7.29 -15.85 -2.74
CA GLY A 90 6.68 -14.84 -3.61
C GLY A 90 5.80 -15.40 -4.73
N ARG A 91 5.14 -16.56 -4.53
CA ARG A 91 4.50 -17.34 -5.61
C ARG A 91 2.98 -17.11 -5.74
N CYS A 92 2.42 -16.05 -5.18
CA CYS A 92 0.97 -15.80 -5.19
C CYS A 92 0.37 -15.77 -6.59
N TRP A 93 1.08 -15.18 -7.55
CA TRP A 93 0.67 -15.11 -8.97
C TRP A 93 0.48 -16.51 -9.57
N LEU A 94 1.42 -17.41 -9.29
CA LEU A 94 1.42 -18.79 -9.77
C LEU A 94 0.31 -19.60 -9.09
N PHE A 95 0.18 -19.49 -7.77
CA PHE A 95 -0.89 -20.15 -7.01
C PHE A 95 -2.27 -19.70 -7.49
N THR A 96 -2.46 -18.41 -7.79
CA THR A 96 -3.72 -17.87 -8.29
C THR A 96 -4.09 -18.50 -9.64
N GLY A 97 -3.14 -18.53 -10.59
CA GLY A 97 -3.37 -19.13 -11.91
C GLY A 97 -3.67 -20.64 -11.83
N LEU A 98 -2.88 -21.38 -11.04
CA LEU A 98 -3.08 -22.82 -10.85
C LEU A 98 -4.42 -23.11 -10.15
N ASN A 99 -4.85 -22.29 -9.19
CA ASN A 99 -6.14 -22.45 -8.52
C ASN A 99 -7.35 -22.32 -9.47
N VAL A 100 -7.28 -21.39 -10.43
CA VAL A 100 -8.33 -21.25 -11.47
C VAL A 100 -8.38 -22.50 -12.35
N MET A 101 -7.24 -22.99 -12.83
CA MET A 101 -7.19 -24.18 -13.67
C MET A 101 -7.62 -25.44 -12.91
N ARG A 102 -7.26 -25.53 -11.62
CA ARG A 102 -7.55 -26.66 -10.73
C ARG A 102 -9.04 -26.85 -10.52
N ALA A 103 -9.80 -25.76 -10.35
CA ALA A 103 -11.26 -25.83 -10.23
C ALA A 103 -11.89 -26.48 -11.47
N LYS A 104 -11.42 -26.14 -12.68
CA LYS A 104 -11.88 -26.77 -13.92
C LYS A 104 -11.48 -28.25 -14.01
N ALA A 105 -10.25 -28.60 -13.64
CA ALA A 105 -9.78 -29.99 -13.65
C ALA A 105 -10.58 -30.87 -12.68
N ILE A 106 -10.86 -30.37 -11.48
CA ILE A 106 -11.69 -31.05 -10.48
C ILE A 106 -13.09 -31.34 -11.03
N ALA A 107 -13.74 -30.33 -11.63
CA ALA A 107 -15.07 -30.49 -12.20
C ALA A 107 -15.08 -31.47 -13.40
N LYS A 108 -14.10 -31.36 -14.31
CA LYS A 108 -14.02 -32.18 -15.53
C LYS A 108 -13.76 -33.65 -15.24
N HIS A 109 -12.93 -33.96 -14.24
CA HIS A 109 -12.48 -35.31 -13.94
C HIS A 109 -13.12 -35.90 -12.67
N ASN A 110 -14.13 -35.22 -12.11
CA ASN A 110 -14.82 -35.61 -10.89
C ASN A 110 -13.86 -35.93 -9.72
N LEU A 111 -12.88 -35.04 -9.50
CA LEU A 111 -11.87 -35.24 -8.46
C LEU A 111 -12.38 -34.76 -7.08
N GLY A 112 -11.83 -35.37 -6.02
CA GLY A 112 -12.03 -34.92 -4.65
C GLY A 112 -11.16 -33.70 -4.34
N SER A 113 -10.03 -33.94 -3.66
CA SER A 113 -8.95 -32.95 -3.52
C SER A 113 -7.94 -33.14 -4.64
N PHE A 114 -7.53 -32.03 -5.27
CA PHE A 114 -6.53 -32.04 -6.33
C PHE A 114 -5.72 -30.75 -6.26
N GLU A 115 -4.43 -30.84 -6.59
CA GLU A 115 -3.52 -29.70 -6.77
C GLU A 115 -2.58 -29.97 -7.94
N PHE A 116 -2.29 -28.92 -8.73
CA PHE A 116 -1.15 -28.95 -9.63
C PHE A 116 0.12 -28.72 -8.83
N SER A 117 1.24 -29.32 -9.25
CA SER A 117 2.54 -28.99 -8.70
C SER A 117 2.84 -27.52 -8.95
N GLN A 118 2.87 -26.70 -7.90
CA GLN A 118 3.29 -25.30 -7.98
C GLN A 118 4.81 -25.19 -8.04
N THR A 119 5.54 -26.17 -7.52
CA THR A 119 7.01 -26.22 -7.55
C THR A 119 7.55 -26.46 -8.96
N TYR A 120 6.85 -27.26 -9.77
CA TYR A 120 7.29 -27.57 -11.14
C TYR A 120 7.42 -26.32 -12.04
N PRO A 121 6.37 -25.52 -12.28
CA PRO A 121 6.50 -24.29 -13.05
C PRO A 121 7.38 -23.24 -12.35
N PHE A 122 7.45 -23.23 -11.02
CA PHE A 122 8.33 -22.30 -10.30
C PHE A 122 9.82 -22.60 -10.52
N PHE A 123 10.20 -23.86 -10.66
CA PHE A 123 11.57 -24.23 -11.02
C PHE A 123 11.98 -23.61 -12.36
N PHE A 124 11.14 -23.76 -13.39
CA PHE A 124 11.42 -23.21 -14.71
C PHE A 124 11.34 -21.67 -14.71
N ASP A 125 10.41 -21.07 -13.96
CA ASP A 125 10.36 -19.62 -13.80
C ASP A 125 11.68 -19.06 -13.24
N GLN A 126 12.26 -19.70 -12.22
CA GLN A 126 13.56 -19.30 -11.66
C GLN A 126 14.71 -19.51 -12.66
N LEU A 127 14.72 -20.63 -13.37
CA LEU A 127 15.75 -20.93 -14.37
C LEU A 127 15.72 -19.92 -15.53
N GLU A 128 14.54 -19.65 -16.08
CA GLU A 128 14.36 -18.73 -17.20
C GLU A 128 14.65 -17.29 -16.80
N LYS A 129 14.26 -16.86 -15.59
CA LYS A 129 14.61 -15.53 -15.08
C LYS A 129 16.11 -15.35 -14.89
N ALA A 130 16.83 -16.38 -14.44
CA ALA A 130 18.28 -16.34 -14.34
C ALA A 130 18.94 -16.23 -15.72
N ASN A 131 18.47 -17.00 -16.69
CA ASN A 131 18.93 -16.91 -18.08
C ASN A 131 18.64 -15.52 -18.69
N LEU A 132 17.41 -15.01 -18.53
CA LEU A 132 17.02 -13.67 -19.00
C LEU A 132 17.88 -12.56 -18.39
N PHE A 133 18.20 -12.66 -17.10
CA PHE A 133 19.10 -11.73 -16.43
C PHE A 133 20.49 -11.72 -17.07
N LEU A 134 21.05 -12.90 -17.37
CA LEU A 134 22.38 -13.02 -18.00
C LEU A 134 22.40 -12.53 -19.45
N GLN A 135 21.28 -12.59 -20.18
CA GLN A 135 21.18 -12.04 -21.53
C GLN A 135 21.07 -10.50 -21.56
N GLY A 136 20.67 -9.88 -20.45
CA GLY A 136 20.53 -8.44 -20.33
C GLY A 136 21.80 -7.69 -19.90
N ILE A 137 22.90 -8.41 -19.65
CA ILE A 137 24.24 -7.89 -19.34
C ILE A 137 25.07 -7.91 -20.62
#